data_AF-A0A8H4Y2G0-F1
#
_entry.id   AF-A0A8H4Y2G0-F1
#
_cell.length_a   1.000
_cell.length_b   1.000
_cell.length_c   1.000
_cell.angle_alpha   90.00
_cell.angle_beta   90.00
_cell.angle_gamma   90.00
#
_symmetry.space_group_name_H-M   'P 1'
#
loop_
_entity.id
_entity.type
_entity.pdbx_description
1 polymer ?
#
loop_
_entity_poly.entity_id
_entity_poly.type
_entity_poly.pdbx_seq_one_letter_code
_entity_poly.pdbx_strand_id
1 'polypeptide(L)'
;MPTFGDNVSEILRCLRHSNEAPSPLLSRPSWLPSIRALFQSTRDMTVSDLWRRRLASLASSVLEFSWVVVIYLTSELIIWGLSRALAPVNLEFFSSIFGMILTFCFMAAAHLCSAAVDDIYQRHIKSKVDFINVHLGLGFPIPLVMLNQDDVLGGRDIACIIGNFVVTNVASWVMVFALSLLFMGCAARMTARVPDDFCLPQPLATAPPRIETSWLSDSTLDQIPQPTFNRRQKMANRSTPGQDVGSAPSPSQRSSVHVSLKAQVNTSSLWDFWTSNFPLLASFLGIFLVGAPVAAAANEDRILDGCVMWFVWVLTLRLQRELKTSKLCTTNPKTKNAAVTLMNPVLFTTLLMTAYTRAKAGAYGFESLSRVLSIFSSGTPLYVLWTSVATNTPLSDGRTPWFGAGDAALSILECGILIWGFKLYECQRQLFSLAGLLTVLLATAAAAGNVFLSVVAGGTIGLEAPEALAFAARSTTLALAKPAMTALGGNLGVNAALVVSNGILGQLCYPFVLDRLGVKRQDSLRPRGEPPSSGSKSSRLSLKPLLKTVQQNLASGDDPCTIAAGITVGINGAAMGVSYLYETKSRAAPYAALAMTVSGVMTVVFTTVEPFKGVVLDLAS
;
A
#
# COMPACT_ATOMS: atom_id res chain seq x y z
N MET A 1 29.99 30.64 -38.08
CA MET A 1 29.51 29.79 -36.96
C MET A 1 28.23 29.10 -37.40
N PRO A 2 28.21 27.77 -37.59
CA PRO A 2 27.06 27.08 -38.19
C PRO A 2 26.06 26.54 -37.15
N THR A 3 24.79 26.86 -37.40
CA THR A 3 23.56 26.03 -37.39
C THR A 3 23.24 25.09 -36.22
N PHE A 4 22.26 25.50 -35.40
CA PHE A 4 21.44 24.65 -34.54
C PHE A 4 20.04 24.54 -35.20
N GLY A 5 19.88 23.60 -36.14
CA GLY A 5 18.68 23.54 -36.98
C GLY A 5 18.37 22.18 -37.59
N ASP A 6 18.90 21.07 -37.06
CA ASP A 6 18.81 19.76 -37.73
C ASP A 6 18.10 18.62 -36.96
N ASN A 7 17.62 18.80 -35.73
CA ASN A 7 17.03 17.68 -34.98
C ASN A 7 15.50 17.52 -35.12
N VAL A 8 14.84 18.28 -36.00
CA VAL A 8 13.38 18.15 -36.25
C VAL A 8 13.09 17.40 -37.57
N SER A 9 14.06 17.34 -38.49
CA SER A 9 13.90 16.71 -39.80
C SER A 9 14.04 15.18 -39.76
N GLU A 10 14.72 14.62 -38.76
CA GLU A 10 14.93 13.18 -38.60
C GLU A 10 13.70 12.46 -38.02
N ILE A 11 12.89 13.16 -37.20
CA ILE A 11 11.68 12.61 -36.57
C ILE A 11 10.50 12.58 -37.57
N LEU A 12 10.46 13.50 -38.53
CA LEU A 12 9.43 13.53 -39.59
C LEU A 12 9.69 12.55 -40.74
N ARG A 13 10.89 11.96 -40.84
CA ARG A 13 11.25 11.01 -41.90
C ARG A 13 10.67 9.59 -41.67
N CYS A 14 10.24 9.26 -40.44
CA CYS A 14 9.59 7.98 -40.13
C CYS A 14 8.09 7.91 -40.47
N LEU A 15 7.46 9.00 -40.93
CA LEU A 15 6.00 9.08 -41.09
C LEU A 15 5.52 9.28 -42.55
N ARG A 16 6.36 9.11 -43.57
CA ARG A 16 5.96 9.35 -44.97
C ARG A 16 6.08 8.12 -45.89
N HIS A 17 4.92 7.50 -46.10
CA HIS A 17 4.44 6.61 -47.18
C HIS A 17 5.41 6.06 -48.24
N SER A 18 5.31 4.75 -48.49
CA SER A 18 5.53 4.17 -49.82
C SER A 18 4.18 4.00 -50.53
N ASN A 19 4.13 4.45 -51.79
CA ASN A 19 3.04 4.34 -52.76
C ASN A 19 3.64 3.64 -53.98
N GLU A 20 3.15 2.46 -54.34
CA GLU A 20 3.31 1.88 -55.67
C GLU A 20 1.96 1.33 -56.16
N ALA A 21 1.65 1.61 -57.43
CA ALA A 21 0.56 1.07 -58.24
C ALA A 21 1.04 1.05 -59.72
N PRO A 22 0.39 0.41 -60.72
CA PRO A 22 -0.86 -0.38 -60.69
C PRO A 22 -0.87 -1.69 -61.54
N SER A 23 -2.02 -2.40 -61.47
CA SER A 23 -2.67 -3.26 -62.51
C SER A 23 -2.67 -4.80 -62.32
N PRO A 24 -3.61 -5.55 -62.95
CA PRO A 24 -5.04 -5.57 -62.61
C PRO A 24 -5.57 -7.01 -62.45
N LEU A 25 -6.66 -7.22 -61.70
CA LEU A 25 -7.71 -8.22 -61.99
C LEU A 25 -8.81 -8.16 -60.92
N LEU A 26 -10.05 -8.18 -61.38
CA LEU A 26 -11.28 -8.06 -60.59
C LEU A 26 -11.38 -9.13 -59.51
N SER A 27 -11.54 -8.70 -58.26
CA SER A 27 -12.41 -9.38 -57.29
C SER A 27 -12.86 -8.40 -56.21
N ARG A 28 -14.18 -8.19 -56.14
CA ARG A 28 -14.90 -7.40 -55.11
C ARG A 28 -14.34 -7.67 -53.69
N PRO A 29 -14.08 -6.64 -52.86
CA PRO A 29 -13.81 -6.86 -51.45
C PRO A 29 -15.12 -7.07 -50.68
N SER A 30 -15.35 -8.30 -50.25
CA SER A 30 -16.36 -8.66 -49.25
C SER A 30 -15.89 -8.20 -47.85
N TRP A 31 -15.98 -6.90 -47.57
CA TRP A 31 -15.78 -6.33 -46.24
C TRP A 31 -17.08 -5.69 -45.75
N LEU A 32 -17.98 -6.57 -45.34
CA LEU A 32 -19.03 -6.31 -44.36
C LEU A 32 -19.13 -7.63 -43.59
N PRO A 33 -18.43 -7.80 -42.45
CA PRO A 33 -18.78 -8.88 -41.55
C PRO A 33 -20.19 -8.59 -41.09
N SER A 34 -21.10 -9.44 -41.55
CA SER A 34 -22.53 -9.34 -41.29
C SER A 34 -22.75 -9.14 -39.80
N ILE A 35 -23.31 -7.99 -39.42
CA ILE A 35 -23.83 -7.68 -38.07
C ILE A 35 -24.79 -8.79 -37.58
N ARG A 36 -25.29 -9.62 -38.51
CA ARG A 36 -26.10 -10.80 -38.25
C ARG A 36 -25.33 -11.98 -37.62
N ALA A 37 -24.03 -12.11 -37.85
CA ALA A 37 -23.19 -13.18 -37.26
C ALA A 37 -22.78 -12.87 -35.80
N LEU A 38 -22.71 -11.59 -35.41
CA LEU A 38 -22.51 -11.17 -34.01
C LEU A 38 -23.75 -11.41 -33.13
N PHE A 39 -24.92 -11.61 -33.73
CA PHE A 39 -26.18 -11.90 -33.04
C PHE A 39 -26.57 -13.39 -33.05
N GLN A 40 -25.81 -14.27 -33.71
CA GLN A 40 -26.16 -15.69 -33.84
C GLN A 40 -25.50 -16.60 -32.79
N SER A 41 -24.47 -16.14 -32.08
CA SER A 41 -23.79 -16.93 -31.03
C SER A 41 -24.23 -16.62 -29.59
N THR A 42 -25.39 -15.99 -29.41
CA THR A 42 -26.00 -15.66 -28.11
C THR A 42 -27.39 -16.25 -27.94
N ARG A 43 -27.79 -17.22 -28.78
CA ARG A 43 -29.19 -17.64 -28.89
C ARG A 43 -29.71 -18.63 -27.84
N ASP A 44 -28.87 -19.09 -26.91
CA ASP A 44 -29.30 -20.08 -25.89
C ASP A 44 -29.22 -19.58 -24.44
N MET A 45 -29.05 -18.27 -24.20
CA MET A 45 -29.30 -17.66 -22.89
C MET A 45 -30.35 -16.56 -23.04
N THR A 46 -31.46 -16.67 -22.32
CA THR A 46 -32.49 -15.62 -22.33
C THR A 46 -31.88 -14.31 -21.83
N VAL A 47 -32.19 -13.19 -22.49
CA VAL A 47 -31.71 -11.86 -22.10
C VAL A 47 -32.06 -11.56 -20.63
N SER A 48 -33.18 -12.08 -20.14
CA SER A 48 -33.59 -12.07 -18.73
C SER A 48 -32.61 -12.78 -17.80
N ASP A 49 -32.05 -13.94 -18.18
CA ASP A 49 -31.09 -14.66 -17.35
C ASP A 49 -29.75 -13.94 -17.28
N LEU A 50 -29.32 -13.30 -18.37
CA LEU A 50 -28.10 -12.48 -18.39
C LEU A 50 -28.25 -11.26 -17.45
N TRP A 51 -29.37 -10.54 -17.53
CA TRP A 51 -29.65 -9.40 -16.66
C TRP A 51 -29.84 -9.80 -15.20
N ARG A 52 -30.53 -10.92 -14.92
CA ARG A 52 -30.67 -11.46 -13.56
C ARG A 52 -29.31 -11.82 -12.95
N ARG A 53 -28.42 -12.44 -13.72
CA ARG A 53 -27.05 -12.75 -13.27
C ARG A 53 -26.21 -11.49 -13.04
N ARG A 54 -26.30 -10.50 -13.92
CA ARG A 54 -25.60 -9.21 -13.75
C ARG A 54 -26.11 -8.43 -12.54
N LEU A 55 -27.43 -8.41 -12.33
CA LEU A 55 -28.05 -7.76 -11.16
C LEU A 55 -27.68 -8.49 -9.86
N ALA A 56 -27.66 -9.82 -9.86
CA ALA A 56 -27.19 -10.61 -8.72
C ALA A 56 -25.71 -10.34 -8.41
N SER A 57 -24.87 -10.20 -9.44
CA SER A 57 -23.46 -9.79 -9.27
C SER A 57 -23.35 -8.39 -8.67
N LEU A 58 -24.13 -7.43 -9.16
CA LEU A 58 -24.17 -6.07 -8.63
C LEU A 58 -24.63 -6.04 -7.17
N ALA A 59 -25.70 -6.78 -6.85
CA ALA A 59 -26.23 -6.88 -5.50
C ALA A 59 -25.20 -7.51 -4.54
N SER A 60 -24.47 -8.53 -4.99
CA SER A 60 -23.37 -9.11 -4.22
C SER A 60 -22.26 -8.10 -3.97
N SER A 61 -21.86 -7.31 -4.97
CA SER A 61 -20.85 -6.26 -4.80
C SER A 61 -21.30 -5.14 -3.85
N VAL A 62 -22.57 -4.74 -3.90
CA VAL A 62 -23.15 -3.76 -2.98
C VAL A 62 -23.16 -4.28 -1.54
N LEU A 63 -23.49 -5.55 -1.35
CA LEU A 63 -23.48 -6.19 -0.03
C LEU A 63 -22.06 -6.29 0.54
N GLU A 64 -21.08 -6.65 -0.28
CA GLU A 64 -19.65 -6.63 0.11
C GLU A 64 -19.18 -5.22 0.49
N PHE A 65 -19.58 -4.19 -0.27
CA PHE A 65 -19.26 -2.80 0.07
C PHE A 65 -19.95 -2.35 1.36
N SER A 66 -21.18 -2.82 1.61
CA SER A 66 -21.90 -2.53 2.85
C SER A 66 -21.16 -3.07 4.08
N TRP A 67 -20.52 -4.24 3.97
CA TRP A 67 -19.66 -4.77 5.04
C TRP A 67 -18.43 -3.90 5.31
N VAL A 68 -17.83 -3.30 4.27
CA VAL A 68 -16.74 -2.33 4.44
C VAL A 68 -17.21 -1.13 5.26
N VAL A 69 -18.41 -0.60 4.96
CA VAL A 69 -19.02 0.50 5.72
C VAL A 69 -19.28 0.10 7.17
N VAL A 70 -19.76 -1.13 7.42
CA VAL A 70 -19.97 -1.64 8.79
C VAL A 70 -18.66 -1.71 9.57
N ILE A 71 -17.59 -2.23 8.96
CA ILE A 71 -16.26 -2.29 9.59
C ILE A 71 -15.74 -0.88 9.88
N TYR A 72 -15.91 0.06 8.95
CA TYR A 72 -15.53 1.46 9.15
C TYR A 72 -16.28 2.08 10.34
N LEU A 73 -17.61 2.00 10.35
CA LEU A 73 -18.43 2.57 11.44
C LEU A 73 -18.11 1.92 12.79
N THR A 74 -17.89 0.61 12.83
CA THR A 74 -17.50 -0.11 14.05
C THR A 74 -16.13 0.36 14.54
N SER A 75 -15.18 0.57 13.63
CA SER A 75 -13.84 1.08 13.97
C SER A 75 -13.91 2.48 14.55
N GLU A 76 -14.69 3.38 13.94
CA GLU A 76 -14.89 4.75 14.45
C GLU A 76 -15.58 4.74 15.83
N LEU A 77 -16.55 3.85 16.05
CA LEU A 77 -17.17 3.69 17.37
C LEU A 77 -16.17 3.19 18.43
N ILE A 78 -15.26 2.28 18.07
CA ILE A 78 -14.18 1.83 18.96
C ILE A 78 -13.22 2.99 19.26
N ILE A 79 -12.82 3.75 18.24
CA ILE A 79 -11.94 4.92 18.40
C ILE A 79 -12.61 5.95 19.34
N TRP A 80 -13.89 6.23 19.16
CA TRP A 80 -14.65 7.12 20.02
C TRP A 80 -14.79 6.60 21.46
N GLY A 81 -15.06 5.30 21.65
CA GLY A 81 -15.09 4.69 22.97
C GLY A 81 -13.74 4.78 23.69
N LEU A 82 -12.65 4.51 22.97
CA LEU A 82 -11.28 4.62 23.49
C LEU A 82 -10.90 6.07 23.79
N SER A 83 -11.31 7.03 22.96
CA SER A 83 -11.01 8.44 23.20
C SER A 83 -11.64 8.94 24.49
N ARG A 84 -12.86 8.51 24.79
CA ARG A 84 -13.53 8.78 26.06
C ARG A 84 -12.84 8.13 27.25
N ALA A 85 -12.34 6.91 27.09
CA ALA A 85 -11.60 6.21 28.14
C ALA A 85 -10.21 6.84 28.41
N LEU A 86 -9.57 7.40 27.39
CA LEU A 86 -8.23 8.02 27.46
C LEU A 86 -8.26 9.52 27.79
N ALA A 87 -9.41 10.18 27.67
CA ALA A 87 -9.58 11.60 27.97
C ALA A 87 -9.11 12.02 29.38
N PRO A 88 -9.34 11.25 30.48
CA PRO A 88 -8.87 11.64 31.81
C PRO A 88 -7.35 11.77 31.94
N VAL A 89 -6.60 11.16 31.03
CA VAL A 89 -5.12 11.16 31.01
C VAL A 89 -4.57 12.07 29.89
N ASN A 90 -5.43 12.79 29.16
CA ASN A 90 -5.08 13.60 27.99
C ASN A 90 -4.41 12.79 26.86
N LEU A 91 -4.77 11.49 26.72
CA LEU A 91 -4.21 10.58 25.70
C LEU A 91 -5.22 10.23 24.60
N GLU A 92 -6.28 11.02 24.43
CA GLU A 92 -7.36 10.76 23.47
C GLU A 92 -6.88 10.62 22.02
N PHE A 93 -5.78 11.28 21.64
CA PHE A 93 -5.17 11.16 20.31
C PHE A 93 -4.52 9.77 20.05
N PHE A 94 -4.29 8.95 21.08
CA PHE A 94 -3.78 7.58 20.93
C PHE A 94 -4.89 6.56 20.64
N SER A 95 -6.16 6.96 20.54
CA SER A 95 -7.29 6.04 20.46
C SER A 95 -7.20 5.04 19.31
N SER A 96 -6.78 5.48 18.12
CA SER A 96 -6.59 4.60 16.96
C SER A 96 -5.43 3.61 17.15
N ILE A 97 -4.34 4.03 17.79
CA ILE A 97 -3.15 3.21 18.11
C ILE A 97 -3.50 2.16 19.18
N PHE A 98 -4.17 2.56 20.25
CA PHE A 98 -4.68 1.60 21.24
C PHE A 98 -5.70 0.65 20.61
N GLY A 99 -6.55 1.13 19.70
CA GLY A 99 -7.48 0.31 18.94
C GLY A 99 -6.77 -0.76 18.10
N MET A 100 -5.66 -0.41 17.46
CA MET A 100 -4.81 -1.35 16.72
C MET A 100 -4.25 -2.45 17.64
N ILE A 101 -3.67 -2.08 18.78
CA ILE A 101 -3.11 -3.02 19.75
C ILE A 101 -4.21 -3.92 20.33
N LEU A 102 -5.36 -3.34 20.69
CA LEU A 102 -6.50 -4.07 21.23
C LEU A 102 -7.06 -5.07 20.20
N THR A 103 -7.17 -4.66 18.94
CA THR A 103 -7.62 -5.53 17.84
C THR A 103 -6.66 -6.71 17.66
N PHE A 104 -5.34 -6.45 17.68
CA PHE A 104 -4.33 -7.51 17.62
C PHE A 104 -4.44 -8.48 18.82
N CYS A 105 -4.46 -7.95 20.04
CA CYS A 105 -4.55 -8.77 21.26
C CYS A 105 -5.85 -9.58 21.31
N PHE A 106 -6.97 -8.99 20.91
CA PHE A 106 -8.26 -9.66 20.84
C PHE A 106 -8.23 -10.82 19.84
N MET A 107 -7.71 -10.59 18.63
CA MET A 107 -7.59 -11.64 17.61
C MET A 107 -6.62 -12.74 18.03
N ALA A 108 -5.48 -12.40 18.62
CA ALA A 108 -4.52 -13.36 19.13
C ALA A 108 -5.12 -14.21 20.27
N ALA A 109 -5.80 -13.58 21.22
CA ALA A 109 -6.48 -14.29 22.31
C ALA A 109 -7.62 -15.17 21.78
N ALA A 110 -8.41 -14.69 20.83
CA ALA A 110 -9.49 -15.46 20.20
C ALA A 110 -8.94 -16.70 19.46
N HIS A 111 -7.79 -16.57 18.77
CA HIS A 111 -7.11 -17.68 18.13
C HIS A 111 -6.58 -18.72 19.14
N LEU A 112 -6.09 -18.29 20.31
CA LEU A 112 -5.73 -19.19 21.41
C LEU A 112 -6.94 -19.96 21.94
N CYS A 113 -8.12 -19.34 21.97
CA CYS A 113 -9.37 -19.99 22.38
C CYS A 113 -9.94 -20.93 21.30
N SER A 114 -9.83 -20.58 20.01
CA SER A 114 -10.31 -21.39 18.90
C SER A 114 -9.55 -21.12 17.60
N ALA A 115 -8.95 -22.16 17.04
CA ALA A 115 -8.29 -22.08 15.73
C ALA A 115 -9.26 -21.75 14.58
N ALA A 116 -10.57 -21.98 14.75
CA ALA A 116 -11.59 -21.65 13.74
C ALA A 116 -11.74 -20.14 13.50
N VAL A 117 -11.19 -19.29 14.39
CA VAL A 117 -11.14 -17.84 14.21
C VAL A 117 -10.35 -17.46 12.96
N ASP A 118 -9.29 -18.22 12.62
CA ASP A 118 -8.52 -17.95 11.42
C ASP A 118 -9.35 -18.18 10.14
N ASP A 119 -10.14 -19.26 10.10
CA ASP A 119 -11.06 -19.52 8.98
C ASP A 119 -12.11 -18.41 8.81
N ILE A 120 -12.67 -17.91 9.92
CA ILE A 120 -13.64 -16.81 9.90
C ILE A 120 -12.97 -15.54 9.38
N TYR A 121 -11.78 -15.23 9.89
CA TYR A 121 -11.00 -14.06 9.46
C TYR A 121 -10.71 -14.10 7.96
N GLN A 122 -10.17 -15.22 7.45
CA GLN A 122 -9.81 -15.37 6.04
C GLN A 122 -11.04 -15.25 5.13
N ARG A 123 -12.19 -15.84 5.51
CA ARG A 123 -13.40 -15.85 4.67
C ARG A 123 -14.16 -14.53 4.69
N HIS A 124 -14.32 -13.94 5.88
CA HIS A 124 -15.30 -12.86 6.06
C HIS A 124 -14.70 -11.49 6.34
N ILE A 125 -13.47 -11.38 6.86
CA ILE A 125 -12.92 -10.10 7.32
C ILE A 125 -11.78 -9.63 6.42
N LYS A 126 -10.86 -10.54 6.06
CA LYS A 126 -9.61 -10.22 5.37
C LYS A 126 -9.80 -9.37 4.11
N SER A 127 -10.67 -9.77 3.20
CA SER A 127 -10.89 -9.02 1.94
C SER A 127 -11.34 -7.57 2.17
N LYS A 128 -12.12 -7.31 3.22
CA LYS A 128 -12.64 -5.97 3.54
C LYS A 128 -11.60 -5.11 4.24
N VAL A 129 -10.85 -5.72 5.15
CA VAL A 129 -9.66 -5.15 5.77
C VAL A 129 -8.63 -4.76 4.72
N ASP A 130 -8.40 -5.63 3.72
CA ASP A 130 -7.49 -5.36 2.61
C ASP A 130 -7.97 -4.19 1.75
N PHE A 131 -9.28 -4.12 1.47
CA PHE A 131 -9.86 -2.99 0.75
C PHE A 131 -9.62 -1.66 1.46
N ILE A 132 -9.87 -1.58 2.77
CA ILE A 132 -9.64 -0.35 3.56
C ILE A 132 -8.14 -0.02 3.56
N ASN A 133 -7.28 -1.01 3.75
CA ASN A 133 -5.83 -0.83 3.74
C ASN A 133 -5.28 -0.31 2.40
N VAL A 134 -5.86 -0.74 1.26
CA VAL A 134 -5.47 -0.24 -0.07
C VAL A 134 -5.82 1.25 -0.23
N HIS A 135 -6.90 1.70 0.40
CA HIS A 135 -7.37 3.08 0.28
C HIS A 135 -6.95 4.00 1.44
N LEU A 136 -6.20 3.49 2.41
CA LEU A 136 -5.57 4.27 3.48
C LEU A 136 -4.79 5.48 2.97
N GLY A 137 -4.21 5.36 1.77
CA GLY A 137 -3.43 6.43 1.16
C GLY A 137 -4.21 7.72 0.88
N LEU A 138 -5.54 7.68 0.88
CA LEU A 138 -6.42 8.82 0.64
C LEU A 138 -6.26 9.94 1.68
N GLY A 139 -5.89 9.61 2.92
CA GLY A 139 -5.69 10.61 3.98
C GLY A 139 -4.35 11.34 3.91
N PHE A 140 -3.33 10.75 3.27
CA PHE A 140 -1.97 11.33 3.23
C PHE A 140 -1.85 12.66 2.46
N PRO A 141 -2.62 12.89 1.37
CA PRO A 141 -2.63 14.17 0.69
C PRO A 141 -3.10 15.35 1.54
N ILE A 142 -3.96 15.13 2.55
CA ILE A 142 -4.69 16.22 3.23
C ILE A 142 -3.76 17.26 3.85
N PRO A 143 -2.76 16.90 4.69
CA PRO A 143 -1.88 17.90 5.28
C PRO A 143 -1.08 18.70 4.24
N LEU A 144 -0.74 18.09 3.09
CA LEU A 144 -0.03 18.77 2.01
C LEU A 144 -0.95 19.70 1.19
N VAL A 145 -2.21 19.34 0.99
CA VAL A 145 -3.20 20.20 0.31
C VAL A 145 -3.54 21.41 1.17
N MET A 146 -3.53 21.24 2.50
CA MET A 146 -3.83 22.26 3.50
C MET A 146 -2.71 23.28 3.73
N LEU A 147 -1.51 23.08 3.15
CA LEU A 147 -0.40 24.03 3.23
C LEU A 147 -0.79 25.39 2.61
N ASN A 148 -0.68 26.46 3.40
CA ASN A 148 -1.00 27.82 2.98
C ASN A 148 0.25 28.57 2.44
N GLN A 149 0.04 29.70 1.75
CA GLN A 149 1.12 30.54 1.24
C GLN A 149 1.95 31.20 2.35
N ASP A 150 1.36 31.40 3.53
CA ASP A 150 2.04 31.97 4.69
C ASP A 150 3.02 30.98 5.35
N ASP A 151 2.91 29.68 5.03
CA ASP A 151 3.82 28.62 5.48
C ASP A 151 5.03 28.45 4.53
N VAL A 152 5.16 29.31 3.51
CA VAL A 152 6.26 29.22 2.52
C VAL A 152 7.54 29.78 3.14
N LEU A 153 8.37 28.85 3.61
CA LEU A 153 9.69 29.10 4.16
C LEU A 153 10.61 29.86 3.19
N GLY A 154 11.55 30.61 3.76
CA GLY A 154 12.61 31.27 2.99
C GLY A 154 13.45 30.26 2.22
N GLY A 155 13.99 30.66 1.06
CA GLY A 155 14.78 29.76 0.20
C GLY A 155 15.99 29.13 0.91
N ARG A 156 16.57 29.82 1.90
CA ARG A 156 17.63 29.30 2.76
C ARG A 156 17.15 28.14 3.63
N ASP A 157 16.01 28.30 4.30
CA ASP A 157 15.47 27.29 5.21
C ASP A 157 15.02 26.06 4.43
N ILE A 158 14.44 26.24 3.24
CA ILE A 158 14.15 25.14 2.32
C ILE A 158 15.42 24.37 1.97
N ALA A 159 16.52 25.04 1.63
CA ALA A 159 17.79 24.39 1.32
C ALA A 159 18.36 23.63 2.52
N CYS A 160 18.30 24.22 3.72
CA CYS A 160 18.71 23.58 4.97
C CYS A 160 17.86 22.34 5.30
N ILE A 161 16.53 22.42 5.14
CA ILE A 161 15.60 21.30 5.34
C ILE A 161 15.92 20.17 4.37
N ILE A 162 16.09 20.47 3.08
CA ILE A 162 16.42 19.45 2.06
C ILE A 162 17.78 18.83 2.37
N GLY A 163 18.79 19.64 2.70
CA GLY A 163 20.13 19.17 3.05
C GLY A 163 20.11 18.25 4.27
N ASN A 164 19.48 18.69 5.36
CA ASN A 164 19.33 17.90 6.59
C ASN A 164 18.55 16.60 6.31
N PHE A 165 17.47 16.68 5.53
CA PHE A 165 16.68 15.51 5.14
C PHE A 165 17.52 14.48 4.38
N VAL A 166 18.28 14.90 3.38
CA VAL A 166 19.13 13.97 2.61
C VAL A 166 20.18 13.33 3.51
N VAL A 167 20.89 14.12 4.31
CA VAL A 167 21.97 13.63 5.18
C VAL A 167 21.43 12.66 6.24
N THR A 168 20.44 13.10 7.02
CA THR A 168 19.86 12.28 8.09
C THR A 168 19.19 11.04 7.56
N ASN A 169 18.58 11.09 6.36
CA ASN A 169 17.95 9.92 5.80
C ASN A 169 18.97 8.91 5.27
N VAL A 170 19.97 9.33 4.49
CA VAL A 170 21.04 8.43 4.04
C VAL A 170 21.75 7.79 5.23
N ALA A 171 22.09 8.59 6.25
CA ALA A 171 22.71 8.10 7.47
C ALA A 171 21.81 7.07 8.18
N SER A 172 20.51 7.37 8.35
CA SER A 172 19.57 6.47 9.03
C SER A 172 19.36 5.15 8.29
N TRP A 173 19.21 5.18 6.96
CA TRP A 173 19.13 3.95 6.14
C TRP A 173 20.35 3.05 6.33
N VAL A 174 21.55 3.63 6.23
CA VAL A 174 22.80 2.88 6.36
C VAL A 174 22.98 2.34 7.78
N MET A 175 22.76 3.19 8.79
CA MET A 175 22.94 2.83 10.21
C MET A 175 21.95 1.78 10.67
N VAL A 176 20.65 1.95 10.38
CA VAL A 176 19.62 0.99 10.76
C VAL A 176 19.88 -0.36 10.10
N PHE A 177 20.28 -0.38 8.82
CA PHE A 177 20.63 -1.63 8.14
C PHE A 177 21.85 -2.30 8.75
N ALA A 178 22.94 -1.56 8.96
CA ALA A 178 24.18 -2.09 9.53
C ALA A 178 23.98 -2.61 10.96
N LEU A 179 23.31 -1.85 11.82
CA LEU A 179 22.99 -2.24 13.19
C LEU A 179 22.08 -3.47 13.21
N SER A 180 21.03 -3.50 12.39
CA SER A 180 20.13 -4.65 12.31
C SER A 180 20.87 -5.90 11.84
N LEU A 181 21.71 -5.79 10.81
CA LEU A 181 22.50 -6.92 10.31
C LEU A 181 23.49 -7.43 11.37
N LEU A 182 24.16 -6.53 12.07
CA LEU A 182 25.09 -6.87 13.15
C LEU A 182 24.38 -7.59 14.29
N PHE A 183 23.25 -7.04 14.77
CA PHE A 183 22.52 -7.59 15.90
C PHE A 183 21.91 -8.96 15.56
N MET A 184 21.26 -9.08 14.40
CA MET A 184 20.68 -10.33 13.92
C MET A 184 21.76 -11.38 13.62
N GLY A 185 22.90 -10.96 13.07
CA GLY A 185 24.05 -11.84 12.82
C GLY A 185 24.71 -12.34 14.12
N CYS A 186 24.83 -11.48 15.13
CA CYS A 186 25.30 -11.86 16.47
C CYS A 186 24.32 -12.83 17.13
N ALA A 187 23.02 -12.55 17.12
CA ALA A 187 22.00 -13.44 17.67
C ALA A 187 22.04 -14.83 17.01
N ALA A 188 22.13 -14.90 15.68
CA ALA A 188 22.25 -16.16 14.94
C ALA A 188 23.50 -16.97 15.33
N ARG A 189 24.63 -16.28 15.58
CA ARG A 189 25.86 -16.94 16.07
C ARG A 189 25.74 -17.43 17.50
N MET A 190 25.00 -16.71 18.35
CA MET A 190 24.79 -17.09 19.75
C MET A 190 23.84 -18.28 19.87
N THR A 191 22.76 -18.32 19.09
CA THR A 191 21.83 -19.46 19.07
C THR A 191 22.46 -20.72 18.50
N ALA A 192 23.38 -20.59 17.53
CA ALA A 192 24.14 -21.73 16.99
C ALA A 192 25.13 -22.37 17.99
N ARG A 193 25.38 -21.73 19.14
CA ARG A 193 26.28 -22.25 20.20
C ARG A 193 25.55 -22.92 21.36
N VAL A 194 24.21 -22.93 21.36
CA VAL A 194 23.41 -23.60 22.38
C VAL A 194 23.16 -25.05 21.95
N PRO A 195 23.57 -26.06 22.73
CA PRO A 195 23.31 -27.47 22.44
C PRO A 195 21.79 -27.78 22.40
N ASP A 196 21.38 -28.68 21.51
CA ASP A 196 19.99 -29.02 21.16
C ASP A 196 19.12 -29.60 22.32
N ASP A 197 19.66 -29.76 23.52
CA ASP A 197 18.96 -30.42 24.64
C ASP A 197 17.83 -29.59 25.30
N PHE A 198 17.57 -28.36 24.82
CA PHE A 198 16.56 -27.45 25.40
C PHE A 198 15.43 -27.02 24.44
N CYS A 199 15.33 -27.60 23.24
CA CYS A 199 14.25 -27.26 22.31
C CYS A 199 13.01 -28.16 22.51
N LEU A 200 11.89 -27.53 22.89
CA LEU A 200 10.56 -28.16 22.88
C LEU A 200 10.24 -28.76 21.49
N PRO A 201 9.50 -29.89 21.42
CA PRO A 201 9.20 -30.56 20.16
C PRO A 201 8.47 -29.65 19.18
N GLN A 202 9.06 -29.47 18.00
CA GLN A 202 8.45 -28.78 16.87
C GLN A 202 7.42 -29.72 16.22
N PRO A 203 6.12 -29.37 16.12
CA PRO A 203 5.18 -30.17 15.36
C PRO A 203 5.57 -30.13 13.89
N LEU A 204 5.78 -31.32 13.32
CA LEU A 204 6.11 -31.56 11.92
C LEU A 204 4.89 -31.19 11.04
N ALA A 205 4.68 -29.90 10.78
CA ALA A 205 3.69 -29.43 9.81
C ALA A 205 4.39 -29.08 8.50
N THR A 206 4.24 -29.98 7.53
CA THR A 206 4.58 -29.86 6.12
C THR A 206 3.77 -28.76 5.43
N ALA A 207 4.04 -27.49 5.73
CA ALA A 207 3.71 -26.37 4.85
C ALA A 207 4.60 -25.17 5.18
N PRO A 208 5.39 -24.63 4.23
CA PRO A 208 6.04 -23.34 4.43
C PRO A 208 4.97 -22.26 4.65
N PRO A 209 5.26 -21.15 5.37
CA PRO A 209 4.31 -20.07 5.59
C PRO A 209 3.80 -19.58 4.24
N ARG A 210 2.54 -19.89 3.95
CA ARG A 210 1.88 -19.49 2.72
C ARG A 210 1.53 -18.01 2.84
N ILE A 211 2.46 -17.15 2.43
CA ILE A 211 2.17 -15.75 2.13
C ILE A 211 1.32 -15.75 0.85
N GLU A 212 0.04 -16.07 1.00
CA GLU A 212 -0.95 -15.99 -0.07
C GLU A 212 -1.43 -14.54 -0.14
N THR A 213 -0.65 -13.76 -0.86
CA THR A 213 -0.99 -12.39 -1.20
C THR A 213 -1.92 -12.41 -2.44
N SER A 214 -3.22 -12.24 -2.18
CA SER A 214 -4.32 -11.95 -3.14
C SER A 214 -4.36 -10.46 -3.56
N TRP A 215 -3.26 -9.73 -3.43
CA TRP A 215 -3.29 -8.26 -3.36
C TRP A 215 -3.42 -7.56 -4.73
N LEU A 216 -3.50 -8.32 -5.81
CA LEU A 216 -3.76 -7.84 -7.18
C LEU A 216 -4.60 -8.82 -8.02
N SER A 217 -5.09 -9.91 -7.41
CA SER A 217 -6.02 -10.84 -8.06
C SER A 217 -7.30 -10.86 -7.27
N ASP A 218 -8.40 -10.58 -7.97
CA ASP A 218 -9.78 -10.69 -7.49
C ASP A 218 -10.27 -9.59 -6.54
N SER A 219 -10.32 -8.34 -7.04
CA SER A 219 -11.59 -7.62 -6.93
C SER A 219 -12.61 -8.31 -7.84
N THR A 220 -13.21 -9.42 -7.39
CA THR A 220 -14.46 -10.10 -7.82
C THR A 220 -14.95 -10.05 -9.29
N LEU A 221 -14.13 -9.70 -10.29
CA LEU A 221 -14.57 -9.59 -11.68
C LEU A 221 -13.50 -9.80 -12.77
N ASP A 222 -12.23 -10.07 -12.44
CA ASP A 222 -11.17 -10.29 -13.43
C ASP A 222 -10.66 -11.75 -13.42
N GLN A 223 -11.44 -12.69 -13.96
CA GLN A 223 -10.90 -13.97 -14.45
C GLN A 223 -10.63 -13.88 -15.95
N ILE A 224 -9.39 -13.57 -16.34
CA ILE A 224 -8.92 -13.74 -17.74
C ILE A 224 -7.89 -14.88 -17.79
N PRO A 225 -8.03 -15.87 -18.70
CA PRO A 225 -7.06 -16.93 -18.90
C PRO A 225 -5.88 -16.48 -19.77
N GLN A 226 -4.66 -16.92 -19.41
CA GLN A 226 -3.46 -16.78 -20.24
C GLN A 226 -3.63 -17.50 -21.60
N PRO A 227 -3.06 -16.98 -22.70
CA PRO A 227 -3.08 -17.65 -24.00
C PRO A 227 -2.12 -18.85 -24.00
N THR A 228 -2.68 -20.03 -24.25
CA THR A 228 -1.95 -21.28 -24.49
C THR A 228 -1.23 -21.22 -25.83
N PHE A 229 0.09 -21.38 -25.81
CA PHE A 229 0.91 -21.59 -27.00
C PHE A 229 0.63 -23.01 -27.54
N ASN A 230 0.23 -23.10 -28.82
CA ASN A 230 -0.13 -24.33 -29.54
C ASN A 230 0.94 -25.42 -29.44
N ARG A 231 0.59 -26.56 -28.81
CA ARG A 231 1.36 -27.82 -28.91
C ARG A 231 0.79 -28.65 -30.06
N ARG A 232 1.52 -28.69 -31.16
CA ARG A 232 1.25 -29.46 -32.37
C ARG A 232 1.12 -30.96 -32.03
N GLN A 233 -0.03 -31.54 -32.37
CA GLN A 233 -0.31 -32.98 -32.31
C GLN A 233 0.68 -33.77 -33.18
N LYS A 234 1.16 -34.90 -32.65
CA LYS A 234 1.71 -36.00 -33.44
C LYS A 234 0.93 -37.27 -33.08
N MET A 235 0.10 -37.73 -34.01
CA MET A 235 -0.62 -39.01 -33.97
C MET A 235 0.23 -40.15 -34.56
N ALA A 236 -0.23 -41.38 -34.28
CA ALA A 236 0.17 -42.71 -34.76
C ALA A 236 1.28 -43.39 -33.93
N ASN A 237 1.19 -44.65 -33.45
CA ASN A 237 0.38 -45.80 -33.85
C ASN A 237 0.33 -46.88 -32.71
N ARG A 238 -0.76 -47.69 -32.70
CA ARG A 238 -0.98 -49.12 -32.29
C ARG A 238 0.20 -49.90 -31.65
N SER A 239 0.06 -50.84 -30.68
CA SER A 239 -0.93 -51.93 -30.48
C SER A 239 -0.73 -52.69 -29.14
N THR A 240 -1.81 -53.24 -28.56
CA THR A 240 -1.94 -54.28 -27.48
C THR A 240 -1.56 -55.70 -27.98
N PRO A 241 -1.55 -56.85 -27.21
CA PRO A 241 -2.44 -57.25 -26.07
C PRO A 241 -1.87 -58.21 -24.95
N GLY A 242 -2.70 -58.56 -23.94
CA GLY A 242 -2.62 -59.79 -23.09
C GLY A 242 -2.98 -59.61 -21.59
N GLN A 243 -4.22 -59.91 -21.14
CA GLN A 243 -4.71 -61.08 -20.32
C GLN A 243 -4.28 -61.09 -18.83
N ASP A 244 -5.05 -61.48 -17.78
CA ASP A 244 -6.43 -61.96 -17.57
C ASP A 244 -6.83 -61.91 -16.06
N VAL A 245 -8.11 -61.61 -15.79
CA VAL A 245 -9.13 -62.17 -14.85
C VAL A 245 -8.89 -62.52 -13.34
N GLY A 246 -9.79 -61.99 -12.48
CA GLY A 246 -10.35 -62.58 -11.23
C GLY A 246 -10.07 -61.79 -9.94
N SER A 247 -10.95 -61.46 -8.97
CA SER A 247 -12.37 -61.73 -8.65
C SER A 247 -12.84 -60.78 -7.50
N ALA A 248 -14.15 -60.50 -7.43
CA ALA A 248 -14.94 -59.52 -6.63
C ALA A 248 -14.95 -59.67 -5.07
N PRO A 249 -15.84 -59.01 -4.25
CA PRO A 249 -16.63 -57.74 -4.36
C PRO A 249 -16.61 -56.83 -3.09
N SER A 250 -16.96 -55.52 -3.21
CA SER A 250 -17.78 -54.79 -2.20
C SER A 250 -18.31 -53.45 -2.78
N PRO A 251 -19.43 -52.90 -2.24
CA PRO A 251 -20.41 -52.13 -3.04
C PRO A 251 -20.42 -50.61 -2.79
N SER A 252 -21.17 -49.92 -3.66
CA SER A 252 -21.68 -48.55 -3.57
C SER A 252 -20.81 -47.41 -4.15
N GLN A 253 -20.74 -47.40 -5.47
CA GLN A 253 -20.54 -46.19 -6.26
C GLN A 253 -21.88 -45.83 -6.92
N ARG A 254 -22.48 -44.71 -6.53
CA ARG A 254 -23.50 -44.04 -7.35
C ARG A 254 -23.34 -42.52 -7.21
N SER A 255 -22.77 -41.95 -8.29
CA SER A 255 -23.05 -40.63 -8.85
C SER A 255 -22.65 -39.41 -8.02
N SER A 256 -21.97 -38.39 -8.53
CA SER A 256 -21.53 -38.07 -9.89
C SER A 256 -20.64 -36.84 -9.78
N VAL A 257 -19.45 -36.93 -10.39
CA VAL A 257 -18.74 -35.87 -11.10
C VAL A 257 -19.36 -34.46 -10.96
N HIS A 258 -18.93 -33.71 -9.94
CA HIS A 258 -18.93 -32.24 -9.97
C HIS A 258 -17.52 -31.76 -10.34
N VAL A 259 -17.02 -32.23 -11.48
CA VAL A 259 -16.06 -31.42 -12.24
C VAL A 259 -16.89 -30.24 -12.73
N SER A 260 -16.88 -29.16 -11.95
CA SER A 260 -17.40 -27.87 -12.37
C SER A 260 -16.55 -27.41 -13.55
N LEU A 261 -16.96 -27.84 -14.74
CA LEU A 261 -16.71 -27.19 -16.02
C LEU A 261 -17.25 -25.76 -15.83
N LYS A 262 -16.41 -24.88 -15.27
CA LYS A 262 -16.66 -23.45 -15.21
C LYS A 262 -16.67 -23.01 -16.66
N ALA A 263 -17.87 -23.02 -17.25
CA ALA A 263 -18.11 -22.64 -18.62
C ALA A 263 -17.45 -21.28 -18.84
N GLN A 264 -16.40 -21.28 -19.64
CA GLN A 264 -15.68 -20.10 -20.05
C GLN A 264 -16.61 -19.31 -20.97
N VAL A 265 -17.45 -18.48 -20.34
CA VAL A 265 -18.32 -17.55 -21.05
C VAL A 265 -17.40 -16.53 -21.70
N ASN A 266 -17.44 -16.47 -23.03
CA ASN A 266 -16.92 -15.33 -23.78
C ASN A 266 -17.68 -14.08 -23.31
N THR A 267 -17.13 -13.38 -22.33
CA THR A 267 -17.58 -12.07 -21.93
C THR A 267 -17.36 -11.12 -23.11
N SER A 268 -18.38 -10.36 -23.47
CA SER A 268 -18.27 -9.36 -24.54
C SER A 268 -17.22 -8.33 -24.13
N SER A 269 -16.26 -8.02 -25.01
CA SER A 269 -15.18 -7.04 -24.76
C SER A 269 -15.65 -5.69 -24.21
N LEU A 270 -16.87 -5.25 -24.55
CA LEU A 270 -17.48 -4.04 -23.99
C LEU A 270 -17.83 -4.18 -22.51
N TRP A 271 -18.37 -5.34 -22.09
CA TRP A 271 -18.69 -5.58 -20.68
C TRP A 271 -17.41 -5.57 -19.84
N ASP A 272 -16.34 -6.19 -20.32
CA ASP A 272 -15.05 -6.21 -19.63
C ASP A 272 -14.42 -4.82 -19.54
N PHE A 273 -14.57 -3.99 -20.58
CA PHE A 273 -14.18 -2.58 -20.52
C PHE A 273 -14.99 -1.80 -19.48
N TRP A 274 -16.32 -1.97 -19.47
CA TRP A 274 -17.22 -1.27 -18.54
C TRP A 274 -16.99 -1.70 -17.10
N THR A 275 -16.87 -2.99 -16.81
CA THR A 275 -16.61 -3.49 -15.45
C THR A 275 -15.23 -3.11 -14.97
N SER A 276 -14.23 -3.14 -15.85
CA SER A 276 -12.87 -2.72 -15.49
C SER A 276 -12.80 -1.23 -15.19
N ASN A 277 -13.53 -0.37 -15.92
CA ASN A 277 -13.52 1.09 -15.71
C ASN A 277 -14.64 1.61 -14.79
N PHE A 278 -15.50 0.72 -14.28
CA PHE A 278 -16.68 1.10 -13.49
C PHE A 278 -16.34 2.01 -12.30
N PRO A 279 -15.33 1.73 -11.46
CA PRO A 279 -15.03 2.60 -10.31
C PRO A 279 -14.67 4.03 -10.71
N LEU A 280 -13.99 4.22 -11.84
CA LEU A 280 -13.59 5.53 -12.35
C LEU A 280 -14.79 6.28 -12.94
N LEU A 281 -15.63 5.58 -13.71
CA LEU A 281 -16.83 6.17 -14.28
C LEU A 281 -17.85 6.51 -13.19
N ALA A 282 -18.02 5.64 -12.19
CA ALA A 282 -18.90 5.87 -11.06
C ALA A 282 -18.44 7.07 -10.22
N SER A 283 -17.13 7.20 -9.94
CA SER A 283 -16.62 8.36 -9.20
C SER A 283 -16.75 9.66 -9.99
N PHE A 284 -16.49 9.65 -11.30
CA PHE A 284 -16.71 10.79 -12.18
C PHE A 284 -18.18 11.21 -12.25
N LEU A 285 -19.08 10.25 -12.45
CA LEU A 285 -20.53 10.50 -12.46
C LEU A 285 -21.01 11.01 -11.10
N GLY A 286 -20.43 10.54 -9.99
CA GLY A 286 -20.74 11.02 -8.65
C GLY A 286 -20.58 12.54 -8.48
N ILE A 287 -19.61 13.15 -9.16
CA ILE A 287 -19.42 14.61 -9.15
C ILE A 287 -20.65 15.33 -9.72
N PHE A 288 -21.19 14.86 -10.85
CA PHE A 288 -22.28 15.55 -11.54
C PHE A 288 -23.67 15.11 -11.06
N LEU A 289 -23.82 13.87 -10.57
CA LEU A 289 -25.10 13.33 -10.13
C LEU A 289 -25.39 13.62 -8.65
N VAL A 290 -24.35 13.74 -7.82
CA VAL A 290 -24.50 13.94 -6.38
C VAL A 290 -23.78 15.22 -5.95
N GLY A 291 -22.49 15.35 -6.24
CA GLY A 291 -21.66 16.47 -5.76
C GLY A 291 -22.20 17.84 -6.14
N ALA A 292 -22.30 18.13 -7.44
CA ALA A 292 -22.70 19.44 -7.95
C ALA A 292 -24.18 19.77 -7.67
N PRO A 293 -25.15 18.84 -7.82
CA PRO A 293 -26.55 19.13 -7.46
C PRO A 293 -26.71 19.43 -5.97
N VAL A 294 -26.04 18.67 -5.09
CA VAL A 294 -26.14 18.93 -3.64
C VAL A 294 -25.43 20.23 -3.27
N ALA A 295 -24.27 20.54 -3.86
CA ALA A 295 -23.62 21.83 -3.66
C ALA A 295 -24.50 23.00 -4.10
N ALA A 296 -25.17 22.88 -5.26
CA ALA A 296 -26.08 23.91 -5.75
C ALA A 296 -27.36 24.05 -4.91
N ALA A 297 -27.91 22.93 -4.42
CA ALA A 297 -29.17 22.94 -3.66
C ALA A 297 -29.00 23.32 -2.18
N ALA A 298 -27.91 22.87 -1.54
CA ALA A 298 -27.63 23.11 -0.13
C ALA A 298 -26.72 24.33 0.11
N ASN A 299 -26.13 24.89 -0.96
CA ASN A 299 -25.06 25.89 -0.88
C ASN A 299 -23.87 25.40 -0.03
N GLU A 300 -23.57 24.10 -0.14
CA GLU A 300 -22.52 23.42 0.62
C GLU A 300 -21.60 22.59 -0.29
N ASP A 301 -20.35 23.02 -0.41
CA ASP A 301 -19.42 22.36 -1.33
C ASP A 301 -18.81 21.05 -0.80
N ARG A 302 -19.09 20.66 0.44
CA ARG A 302 -18.40 19.55 1.12
C ARG A 302 -18.57 18.23 0.39
N ILE A 303 -19.79 17.96 -0.07
CA ILE A 303 -20.11 16.73 -0.80
C ILE A 303 -19.46 16.76 -2.19
N LEU A 304 -19.42 17.93 -2.83
CA LEU A 304 -18.70 18.12 -4.08
C LEU A 304 -17.19 17.87 -3.90
N ASP A 305 -16.58 18.47 -2.88
CA ASP A 305 -15.16 18.29 -2.54
C ASP A 305 -14.84 16.82 -2.28
N GLY A 306 -15.73 16.09 -1.58
CA GLY A 306 -15.60 14.65 -1.36
C GLY A 306 -15.69 13.83 -2.64
N CYS A 307 -16.65 14.13 -3.52
CA CYS A 307 -16.78 13.47 -4.82
C CYS A 307 -15.56 13.72 -5.72
N VAL A 308 -15.07 14.96 -5.77
CA VAL A 308 -13.87 15.34 -6.55
C VAL A 308 -12.64 14.63 -5.99
N MET A 309 -12.45 14.65 -4.66
CA MET A 309 -11.33 13.97 -4.02
C MET A 309 -11.32 12.47 -4.30
N TRP A 310 -12.48 11.81 -4.19
CA TRP A 310 -12.61 10.39 -4.50
C TRP A 310 -12.34 10.09 -5.98
N PHE A 311 -12.85 10.90 -6.90
CA PHE A 311 -12.57 10.77 -8.33
C PHE A 311 -11.08 10.92 -8.63
N VAL A 312 -10.44 11.97 -8.10
CA VAL A 312 -9.00 12.21 -8.28
C VAL A 312 -8.20 11.02 -7.74
N TRP A 313 -8.52 10.53 -6.56
CA TRP A 313 -7.85 9.35 -5.97
C TRP A 313 -7.98 8.09 -6.84
N VAL A 314 -9.19 7.78 -7.31
CA VAL A 314 -9.41 6.61 -8.20
C VAL A 314 -8.69 6.80 -9.54
N LEU A 315 -8.69 8.01 -10.09
CA LEU A 315 -7.99 8.36 -11.32
C LEU A 315 -6.48 8.17 -11.17
N THR A 316 -5.88 8.64 -10.07
CA THR A 316 -4.43 8.54 -9.85
C THR A 316 -4.00 7.08 -9.63
N LEU A 317 -4.78 6.29 -8.88
CA LEU A 317 -4.57 4.84 -8.72
C LEU A 317 -4.61 4.11 -10.07
N ARG A 318 -5.61 4.43 -10.91
CA ARG A 318 -5.75 3.83 -12.25
C ARG A 318 -4.60 4.22 -13.17
N LEU A 319 -4.25 5.50 -13.20
CA LEU A 319 -3.14 6.00 -14.01
C LEU A 319 -1.81 5.32 -13.63
N GLN A 320 -1.55 5.14 -12.32
CA GLN A 320 -0.37 4.42 -11.86
C GLN A 320 -0.40 2.94 -12.28
N ARG A 321 -1.56 2.27 -12.18
CA ARG A 321 -1.72 0.87 -12.60
C ARG A 321 -1.49 0.70 -14.10
N GLU A 322 -2.09 1.55 -14.92
CA GLU A 322 -1.91 1.52 -16.37
C GLU A 322 -0.46 1.80 -16.77
N LEU A 323 0.24 2.71 -16.08
CA LEU A 323 1.67 2.91 -16.35
C LEU A 323 2.49 1.67 -15.96
N LYS A 324 2.20 1.04 -14.81
CA LYS A 324 2.84 -0.22 -14.37
C LYS A 324 2.67 -1.32 -15.44
N THR A 325 1.47 -1.48 -16.00
CA THR A 325 1.15 -2.53 -16.99
C THR A 325 1.57 -2.18 -18.41
N SER A 326 1.75 -0.89 -18.74
CA SER A 326 2.07 -0.44 -20.09
C SER A 326 3.38 -1.02 -20.63
N LYS A 327 3.45 -1.19 -21.96
CA LYS A 327 4.69 -1.54 -22.67
C LYS A 327 5.59 -0.32 -22.95
N LEU A 328 5.17 0.87 -22.51
CA LEU A 328 5.98 2.08 -22.64
C LEU A 328 7.27 1.93 -21.80
N CYS A 329 8.40 2.33 -22.38
CA CYS A 329 9.73 2.27 -21.75
C CYS A 329 10.22 0.86 -21.34
N THR A 330 9.83 -0.20 -22.05
CA THR A 330 10.39 -1.56 -21.84
C THR A 330 11.90 -1.65 -22.06
N THR A 331 12.47 -0.74 -22.84
CA THR A 331 13.91 -0.66 -23.12
C THR A 331 14.74 -0.20 -21.92
N ASN A 332 14.14 0.44 -20.90
CA ASN A 332 14.84 0.81 -19.68
C ASN A 332 13.94 0.61 -18.43
N PRO A 333 14.03 -0.55 -17.76
CA PRO A 333 13.17 -0.86 -16.62
C PRO A 333 13.40 0.07 -15.41
N LYS A 334 14.57 0.71 -15.31
CA LYS A 334 14.89 1.63 -14.21
C LYS A 334 14.13 2.95 -14.36
N THR A 335 14.08 3.51 -15.57
CA THR A 335 13.33 4.74 -15.84
C THR A 335 11.83 4.49 -15.75
N LYS A 336 11.35 3.32 -16.20
CA LYS A 336 9.94 2.92 -15.99
C LYS A 336 9.60 2.85 -14.50
N ASN A 337 10.43 2.20 -13.68
CA ASN A 337 10.19 2.13 -12.24
C ASN A 337 10.23 3.50 -11.58
N ALA A 338 11.22 4.34 -11.93
CA ALA A 338 11.29 5.72 -11.43
C ALA A 338 10.05 6.54 -11.82
N ALA A 339 9.58 6.44 -13.06
CA ALA A 339 8.37 7.12 -13.53
C ALA A 339 7.10 6.63 -12.83
N VAL A 340 6.96 5.32 -12.63
CA VAL A 340 5.86 4.72 -11.86
C VAL A 340 5.85 5.18 -10.41
N THR A 341 7.02 5.29 -9.79
CA THR A 341 7.15 5.78 -8.41
C THR A 341 6.91 7.28 -8.33
N LEU A 342 7.31 8.07 -9.35
CA LEU A 342 7.00 9.50 -9.41
C LEU A 342 5.49 9.75 -9.58
N MET A 343 4.78 8.87 -10.31
CA MET A 343 3.32 8.80 -10.37
C MET A 343 2.70 8.16 -9.11
N ASN A 344 3.29 8.40 -7.94
CA ASN A 344 2.71 7.99 -6.67
C ASN A 344 1.30 8.60 -6.53
N PRO A 345 0.25 7.80 -6.25
CA PRO A 345 -1.12 8.28 -6.12
C PRO A 345 -1.26 9.37 -5.08
N VAL A 346 -0.49 9.33 -4.00
CA VAL A 346 -0.50 10.38 -2.96
C VAL A 346 0.00 11.70 -3.53
N LEU A 347 1.17 11.73 -4.17
CA LEU A 347 1.73 12.96 -4.77
C LEU A 347 0.81 13.55 -5.83
N PHE A 348 0.30 12.71 -6.73
CA PHE A 348 -0.50 13.19 -7.84
C PHE A 348 -1.89 13.64 -7.37
N THR A 349 -2.46 12.97 -6.35
CA THR A 349 -3.68 13.42 -5.68
C THR A 349 -3.44 14.73 -4.95
N THR A 350 -2.33 14.89 -4.22
CA THR A 350 -1.94 16.17 -3.63
C THR A 350 -1.87 17.26 -4.67
N LEU A 351 -1.17 17.06 -5.78
CA LEU A 351 -1.02 18.06 -6.83
C LEU A 351 -2.38 18.46 -7.44
N LEU A 352 -3.22 17.48 -7.79
CA LEU A 352 -4.52 17.73 -8.39
C LEU A 352 -5.50 18.38 -7.40
N MET A 353 -5.50 17.97 -6.14
CA MET A 353 -6.35 18.57 -5.11
C MET A 353 -5.88 19.97 -4.73
N THR A 354 -4.57 20.21 -4.65
CA THR A 354 -3.97 21.54 -4.47
C THR A 354 -4.36 22.48 -5.62
N ALA A 355 -4.32 21.99 -6.86
CA ALA A 355 -4.78 22.76 -8.02
C ALA A 355 -6.28 23.02 -7.97
N TYR A 356 -7.08 22.03 -7.57
CA TYR A 356 -8.53 22.16 -7.40
C TYR A 356 -8.91 23.20 -6.33
N THR A 357 -8.36 23.11 -5.12
CA THR A 357 -8.67 24.06 -4.04
C THR A 357 -8.24 25.49 -4.39
N ARG A 358 -7.10 25.65 -5.07
CA ARG A 358 -6.63 26.96 -5.56
C ARG A 358 -7.47 27.50 -6.71
N ALA A 359 -7.88 26.67 -7.66
CA ALA A 359 -8.77 27.08 -8.74
C ALA A 359 -10.15 27.50 -8.20
N LYS A 360 -10.67 26.75 -7.22
CA LYS A 360 -11.92 27.06 -6.51
C LYS A 360 -11.82 28.38 -5.74
N ALA A 361 -10.72 28.62 -5.04
CA ALA A 361 -10.46 29.91 -4.40
C ALA A 361 -10.40 31.05 -5.43
N GLY A 362 -9.71 30.84 -6.56
CA GLY A 362 -9.68 31.81 -7.66
C GLY A 362 -11.07 32.15 -8.20
N ALA A 363 -12.00 31.20 -8.22
CA ALA A 363 -13.38 31.42 -8.63
C ALA A 363 -14.22 32.17 -7.58
N TYR A 364 -13.92 32.05 -6.29
CA TYR A 364 -14.63 32.72 -5.19
C TYR A 364 -14.13 34.12 -4.85
N GLY A 365 -13.02 34.56 -5.46
CA GLY A 365 -12.47 35.91 -5.31
C GLY A 365 -11.26 36.00 -4.37
N PHE A 366 -10.76 37.23 -4.16
CA PHE A 366 -9.57 37.52 -3.35
C PHE A 366 -9.71 37.02 -1.90
N GLU A 367 -8.60 36.50 -1.34
CA GLU A 367 -8.48 35.98 0.04
C GLU A 367 -9.43 34.83 0.43
N SER A 368 -10.01 34.14 -0.55
CA SER A 368 -10.93 33.02 -0.29
C SER A 368 -10.25 31.67 -0.03
N LEU A 369 -8.92 31.56 -0.21
CA LEU A 369 -8.20 30.29 -0.08
C LEU A 369 -8.30 29.70 1.33
N SER A 370 -8.12 30.52 2.36
CA SER A 370 -8.26 30.09 3.77
C SER A 370 -9.66 29.56 4.05
N ARG A 371 -10.70 30.18 3.48
CA ARG A 371 -12.09 29.72 3.55
C ARG A 371 -12.30 28.39 2.82
N VAL A 372 -11.76 28.24 1.60
CA VAL A 372 -11.88 26.98 0.84
C VAL A 372 -11.18 25.84 1.58
N LEU A 373 -9.99 26.10 2.11
CA LEU A 373 -9.23 25.10 2.88
C LEU A 373 -9.95 24.75 4.20
N SER A 374 -10.51 25.72 4.92
CA SER A 374 -11.24 25.45 6.16
C SER A 374 -12.56 24.70 5.96
N ILE A 375 -13.25 24.92 4.84
CA ILE A 375 -14.42 24.10 4.43
C ILE A 375 -13.98 22.70 4.02
N PHE A 376 -12.84 22.59 3.31
CA PHE A 376 -12.31 21.32 2.85
C PHE A 376 -11.90 20.41 4.02
N SER A 377 -11.19 20.95 5.03
CA SER A 377 -10.82 20.23 6.25
C SER A 377 -10.76 21.20 7.43
N SER A 378 -11.57 20.96 8.46
CA SER A 378 -11.54 21.74 9.70
C SER A 378 -10.42 21.30 10.63
N GLY A 379 -9.87 20.11 10.42
CA GLY A 379 -8.86 19.49 11.29
C GLY A 379 -9.44 18.87 12.56
N THR A 380 -10.78 18.91 12.74
CA THR A 380 -11.47 18.34 13.90
C THR A 380 -11.70 16.84 13.71
N PRO A 381 -11.13 15.97 14.57
CA PRO A 381 -11.36 14.53 14.47
C PRO A 381 -12.83 14.15 14.72
N LEU A 382 -13.27 13.05 14.09
CA LEU A 382 -14.67 12.61 14.16
C LEU A 382 -15.12 12.30 15.59
N TYR A 383 -14.27 11.67 16.40
CA TYR A 383 -14.56 11.34 17.80
C TYR A 383 -14.78 12.59 18.67
N VAL A 384 -14.14 13.72 18.35
CA VAL A 384 -14.34 15.01 19.07
C VAL A 384 -15.73 15.54 18.75
N LEU A 385 -16.13 15.49 17.47
CA LEU A 385 -17.45 15.93 17.04
C LEU A 385 -18.57 15.08 17.67
N TRP A 386 -18.42 13.76 17.65
CA TRP A 386 -19.37 12.85 18.32
C TRP A 386 -19.42 13.07 19.82
N THR A 387 -18.29 13.34 20.48
CA THR A 387 -18.29 13.67 21.91
C THR A 387 -19.03 14.97 22.19
N SER A 388 -18.79 16.02 21.40
CA SER A 388 -19.50 17.30 21.54
C SER A 388 -21.02 17.12 21.38
N VAL A 389 -21.45 16.39 20.35
CA VAL A 389 -22.88 16.09 20.12
C VAL A 389 -23.47 15.22 21.24
N ALA A 390 -22.77 14.16 21.66
CA ALA A 390 -23.28 13.22 22.67
C ALA A 390 -23.33 13.82 24.08
N THR A 391 -22.42 14.74 24.41
CA THR A 391 -22.34 15.36 25.74
C THR A 391 -22.97 16.75 25.80
N ASN A 392 -23.43 17.29 24.68
CA ASN A 392 -23.86 18.69 24.53
C ASN A 392 -22.83 19.70 25.04
N THR A 393 -21.54 19.36 24.98
CA THR A 393 -20.47 20.28 25.35
C THR A 393 -20.00 21.05 24.12
N PRO A 394 -19.87 22.38 24.19
CA PRO A 394 -19.34 23.15 23.08
C PRO A 394 -17.88 22.75 22.82
N LEU A 395 -17.50 22.71 21.54
CA LEU A 395 -16.12 22.44 21.13
C LEU A 395 -15.19 23.49 21.76
N SER A 396 -14.16 23.05 22.47
CA SER A 396 -13.12 23.92 23.02
C SER A 396 -12.22 24.51 21.91
N ASP A 397 -11.57 25.65 22.20
CA ASP A 397 -10.49 26.26 21.41
C ASP A 397 -10.82 26.68 19.97
N GLY A 398 -11.97 27.31 19.73
CA GLY A 398 -12.30 27.88 18.41
C GLY A 398 -12.44 26.84 17.29
N ARG A 399 -12.48 25.55 17.63
CA ARG A 399 -12.76 24.47 16.69
C ARG A 399 -14.19 24.58 16.19
N THR A 400 -14.34 24.44 14.89
CA THR A 400 -15.64 24.55 14.25
C THR A 400 -16.35 23.20 14.22
N PRO A 401 -17.69 23.13 14.33
CA PRO A 401 -18.47 21.89 14.29
C PRO A 401 -18.57 21.24 12.90
N TRP A 402 -17.67 21.60 11.98
CA TRP A 402 -17.72 21.20 10.59
C TRP A 402 -16.87 19.97 10.34
N PHE A 403 -17.41 19.05 9.54
CA PHE A 403 -16.72 17.87 9.04
C PHE A 403 -16.62 17.98 7.52
N GLY A 404 -15.42 18.21 7.01
CA GLY A 404 -15.11 18.39 5.60
C GLY A 404 -14.68 17.10 4.91
N ALA A 405 -14.48 17.18 3.60
CA ALA A 405 -14.00 16.06 2.77
C ALA A 405 -12.60 15.57 3.21
N GLY A 406 -11.72 16.49 3.60
CA GLY A 406 -10.41 16.17 4.14
C GLY A 406 -10.48 15.52 5.51
N ASP A 407 -11.42 15.94 6.37
CA ASP A 407 -11.63 15.29 7.68
C ASP A 407 -12.15 13.86 7.52
N ALA A 408 -13.02 13.62 6.52
CA ALA A 408 -13.46 12.28 6.14
C ALA A 408 -12.29 11.39 5.68
N ALA A 409 -11.39 11.92 4.86
CA ALA A 409 -10.19 11.19 4.43
C ALA A 409 -9.23 10.90 5.59
N LEU A 410 -9.09 11.82 6.55
CA LEU A 410 -8.32 11.61 7.78
C LEU A 410 -8.97 10.57 8.70
N SER A 411 -10.29 10.53 8.80
CA SER A 411 -11.01 9.49 9.56
C SER A 411 -10.83 8.10 8.93
N ILE A 412 -10.88 7.98 7.59
CA ILE A 412 -10.52 6.71 6.91
C ILE A 412 -9.09 6.26 7.26
N LEU A 413 -8.16 7.21 7.37
CA LEU A 413 -6.78 6.94 7.77
C LEU A 413 -6.69 6.46 9.24
N GLU A 414 -7.42 7.08 10.17
CA GLU A 414 -7.51 6.63 11.57
C GLU A 414 -8.11 5.23 11.70
N CYS A 415 -9.20 4.97 10.97
CA CYS A 415 -9.83 3.65 10.87
C CYS A 415 -8.86 2.59 10.36
N GLY A 416 -8.09 2.88 9.31
CA GLY A 416 -7.14 1.88 8.80
C GLY A 416 -5.91 1.66 9.70
N ILE A 417 -5.54 2.60 10.59
CA ILE A 417 -4.56 2.32 11.65
C ILE A 417 -5.11 1.25 12.60
N LEU A 418 -6.35 1.40 13.08
CA LEU A 418 -6.99 0.41 13.94
C LEU A 418 -7.03 -0.97 13.25
N ILE A 419 -7.48 -0.99 12.00
CA ILE A 419 -7.60 -2.22 11.19
C ILE A 419 -6.23 -2.85 10.90
N TRP A 420 -5.14 -2.09 10.95
CA TRP A 420 -3.79 -2.63 10.88
C TRP A 420 -3.50 -3.65 12.00
N GLY A 421 -4.26 -3.64 13.10
CA GLY A 421 -4.19 -4.66 14.14
C GLY A 421 -4.44 -6.07 13.61
N PHE A 422 -5.33 -6.22 12.62
CA PHE A 422 -5.54 -7.49 11.92
C PHE A 422 -4.31 -7.91 11.10
N LYS A 423 -3.52 -6.96 10.59
CA LYS A 423 -2.28 -7.25 9.86
C LYS A 423 -1.14 -7.68 10.76
N LEU A 424 -1.09 -7.13 11.98
CA LEU A 424 -0.20 -7.65 13.01
C LEU A 424 -0.57 -9.08 13.39
N TYR A 425 -1.87 -9.39 13.43
CA TYR A 425 -2.36 -10.75 13.68
C TYR A 425 -1.94 -11.74 12.57
N GLU A 426 -2.00 -11.35 11.29
CA GLU A 426 -1.45 -12.17 10.19
C GLU A 426 0.05 -12.50 10.38
N CYS A 427 0.79 -11.63 11.07
CA CYS A 427 2.22 -11.77 11.35
C CYS A 427 2.51 -12.28 12.77
N GLN A 428 1.51 -12.77 13.52
CA GLN A 428 1.65 -13.11 14.95
C GLN A 428 2.78 -14.11 15.23
N ARG A 429 2.97 -15.08 14.32
CA ARG A 429 4.02 -16.10 14.48
C ARG A 429 5.42 -15.49 14.38
N GLN A 430 5.61 -14.51 13.50
CA GLN A 430 6.87 -13.78 13.40
C GLN A 430 7.06 -12.84 14.60
N LEU A 431 5.97 -12.25 15.09
CA LEU A 431 5.97 -11.33 16.24
C LEU A 431 6.41 -12.03 17.54
N PHE A 432 5.91 -13.24 17.79
CA PHE A 432 6.28 -14.06 18.97
C PHE A 432 7.60 -14.85 18.80
N SER A 433 8.38 -14.59 17.75
CA SER A 433 9.69 -15.21 17.57
C SER A 433 10.82 -14.37 18.19
N LEU A 434 11.98 -14.99 18.47
CA LEU A 434 13.18 -14.25 18.89
C LEU A 434 13.55 -13.15 17.89
N ALA A 435 13.38 -13.42 16.59
CA ALA A 435 13.60 -12.44 15.53
C ALA A 435 12.63 -11.24 15.63
N GLY A 436 11.38 -11.51 15.97
CA GLY A 436 10.35 -10.50 16.24
C GLY A 436 10.73 -9.64 17.46
N LEU A 437 11.14 -10.26 18.56
CA LEU A 437 11.61 -9.55 19.75
C LEU A 437 12.81 -8.65 19.45
N LEU A 438 13.83 -9.16 18.75
CA LEU A 438 14.98 -8.36 18.32
C LEU A 438 14.59 -7.23 17.38
N THR A 439 13.61 -7.45 16.50
CA THR A 439 13.03 -6.42 15.64
C THR A 439 12.38 -5.31 16.45
N VAL A 440 11.60 -5.65 17.49
CA VAL A 440 10.98 -4.67 18.40
C VAL A 440 12.06 -3.82 19.07
N LEU A 441 13.10 -4.46 19.65
CA LEU A 441 14.18 -3.75 20.34
C LEU A 441 14.95 -2.82 19.39
N LEU A 442 15.31 -3.30 18.20
CA LEU A 442 16.01 -2.49 17.19
C LEU A 442 15.14 -1.34 16.68
N ALA A 443 13.85 -1.57 16.46
CA ALA A 443 12.92 -0.53 16.03
C ALA A 443 12.74 0.55 17.10
N THR A 444 12.66 0.17 18.38
CA THR A 444 12.62 1.13 19.49
C THR A 444 13.90 1.96 19.57
N ALA A 445 15.07 1.32 19.48
CA ALA A 445 16.35 2.03 19.49
C ALA A 445 16.51 2.97 18.28
N ALA A 446 16.10 2.52 17.10
CA ALA A 446 16.12 3.34 15.89
C ALA A 446 15.11 4.50 15.95
N ALA A 447 13.95 4.31 16.58
CA ALA A 447 12.98 5.38 16.81
C ALA A 447 13.56 6.46 17.74
N ALA A 448 14.19 6.06 18.84
CA ALA A 448 14.90 7.00 19.72
C ALA A 448 16.00 7.75 18.95
N GLY A 449 16.85 7.01 18.22
CA GLY A 449 17.89 7.58 17.38
C GLY A 449 17.33 8.61 16.38
N ASN A 450 16.28 8.27 15.65
CA ASN A 450 15.65 9.17 14.70
C ASN A 450 15.04 10.40 15.37
N VAL A 451 14.38 10.26 16.52
CA VAL A 451 13.78 11.39 17.26
C VAL A 451 14.86 12.35 17.73
N PHE A 452 15.82 11.88 18.53
CA PHE A 452 16.79 12.76 19.19
C PHE A 452 17.87 13.26 18.23
N LEU A 453 18.49 12.38 17.43
CA LEU A 453 19.61 12.79 16.57
C LEU A 453 19.14 13.63 15.38
N SER A 454 17.93 13.41 14.85
CA SER A 454 17.47 14.23 13.71
C SER A 454 17.13 15.66 14.14
N VAL A 455 16.66 15.87 15.37
CA VAL A 455 16.45 17.21 15.94
C VAL A 455 17.78 17.93 16.15
N VAL A 456 18.76 17.26 16.78
CA VAL A 456 20.12 17.80 16.94
C VAL A 456 20.74 18.17 15.60
N ALA A 457 20.64 17.27 14.60
CA ALA A 457 21.12 17.55 13.26
C ALA A 457 20.45 18.80 12.65
N GLY A 458 19.13 18.96 12.84
CA GLY A 458 18.39 20.15 12.41
C GLY A 458 18.89 21.43 13.05
N GLY A 459 19.05 21.44 14.38
CA GLY A 459 19.58 22.59 15.12
C GLY A 459 21.01 22.95 14.69
N THR A 460 21.88 21.95 14.48
CA THR A 460 23.27 22.20 14.04
C THR A 460 23.40 22.77 12.63
N ILE A 461 22.41 22.53 11.76
CA ILE A 461 22.35 23.09 10.39
C ILE A 461 21.78 24.52 10.41
N GLY A 462 21.29 24.98 11.56
CA GLY A 462 20.72 26.32 11.74
C GLY A 462 19.26 26.42 11.36
N LEU A 463 18.50 25.33 11.48
CA LEU A 463 17.04 25.39 11.43
C LEU A 463 16.51 26.01 12.72
N GLU A 464 15.42 26.77 12.60
CA GLU A 464 14.67 27.24 13.76
C GLU A 464 14.05 26.05 14.52
N ALA A 465 13.73 26.25 15.81
CA ALA A 465 13.27 25.19 16.68
C ALA A 465 12.03 24.43 16.13
N PRO A 466 10.99 25.09 15.59
CA PRO A 466 9.83 24.38 15.03
C PRO A 466 10.19 23.48 13.82
N GLU A 467 11.10 23.94 12.97
CA GLU A 467 11.61 23.24 11.79
C GLU A 467 12.52 22.08 12.19
N ALA A 468 13.37 22.25 13.20
CA ALA A 468 14.20 21.18 13.74
C ALA A 468 13.35 20.08 14.40
N LEU A 469 12.33 20.46 15.18
CA LEU A 469 11.37 19.54 15.79
C LEU A 469 10.55 18.77 14.76
N ALA A 470 10.30 19.35 13.58
CA ALA A 470 9.66 18.66 12.47
C ALA A 470 10.40 17.38 12.03
N PHE A 471 11.71 17.28 12.28
CA PHE A 471 12.50 16.09 11.97
C PHE A 471 12.29 14.93 12.96
N ALA A 472 11.79 15.19 14.18
CA ALA A 472 11.61 14.16 15.20
C ALA A 472 10.69 13.01 14.74
N ALA A 473 9.65 13.34 13.97
CA ALA A 473 8.67 12.38 13.47
C ALA A 473 8.80 12.10 11.96
N ARG A 474 9.94 12.40 11.33
CA ARG A 474 10.10 12.22 9.86
C ARG A 474 10.00 10.77 9.37
N SER A 475 10.28 9.81 10.26
CA SER A 475 10.32 8.37 9.96
C SER A 475 9.05 7.65 10.41
N THR A 476 8.00 8.38 10.78
CA THR A 476 6.71 7.80 11.13
C THR A 476 5.69 8.00 10.02
N THR A 477 4.63 7.20 10.02
CA THR A 477 3.49 7.42 9.14
C THR A 477 2.80 8.74 9.52
N LEU A 478 2.34 9.50 8.53
CA LEU A 478 1.78 10.86 8.71
C LEU A 478 0.70 10.94 9.80
N ALA A 479 -0.12 9.90 9.92
CA ALA A 479 -1.14 9.80 10.95
C ALA A 479 -0.58 9.80 12.39
N LEU A 480 0.59 9.20 12.60
CA LEU A 480 1.31 9.19 13.87
C LEU A 480 2.19 10.44 14.02
N ALA A 481 2.62 11.04 12.91
CA ALA A 481 3.44 12.24 12.93
C ALA A 481 2.64 13.46 13.43
N LYS A 482 1.36 13.59 13.04
CA LYS A 482 0.48 14.68 13.50
C LYS A 482 0.43 14.83 15.03
N PRO A 483 0.07 13.81 15.83
CA PRO A 483 0.04 13.93 17.28
C PRO A 483 1.43 14.22 17.89
N ALA A 484 2.49 13.66 17.33
CA ALA A 484 3.86 13.94 17.75
C ALA A 484 4.23 15.42 17.54
N MET A 485 3.89 15.99 16.38
CA MET A 485 4.16 17.40 16.08
C MET A 485 3.31 18.34 16.93
N THR A 486 2.04 18.01 17.19
CA THR A 486 1.21 18.82 18.09
C THR A 486 1.74 18.81 19.52
N ALA A 487 2.35 17.72 19.97
CA ALA A 487 2.93 17.64 21.31
C ALA A 487 4.24 18.43 21.44
N LEU A 488 5.07 18.44 20.39
CA LEU A 488 6.34 19.15 20.36
C LEU A 488 6.23 20.62 19.95
N GLY A 489 5.14 21.02 19.27
CA GLY A 489 5.06 22.34 18.63
C GLY A 489 5.92 22.44 17.36
N GLY A 490 6.18 21.32 16.69
CA GLY A 490 6.94 21.28 15.44
C GLY A 490 6.13 21.76 14.24
N ASN A 491 6.80 22.24 13.20
CA ASN A 491 6.16 22.70 11.97
C ASN A 491 5.49 21.52 11.24
N LEU A 492 4.15 21.45 11.31
CA LEU A 492 3.36 20.35 10.74
C LEU A 492 3.49 20.26 9.22
N GLY A 493 3.60 21.39 8.55
CA GLY A 493 3.74 21.46 7.09
C GLY A 493 5.07 20.86 6.62
N VAL A 494 6.15 21.27 7.26
CA VAL A 494 7.50 20.72 7.02
C VAL A 494 7.52 19.23 7.34
N ASN A 495 6.99 18.82 8.49
CA ASN A 495 6.95 17.42 8.88
C ASN A 495 6.17 16.57 7.87
N ALA A 496 5.01 17.06 7.40
CA ALA A 496 4.22 16.35 6.38
C ALA A 496 5.02 16.16 5.08
N ALA A 497 5.73 17.20 4.63
CA ALA A 497 6.60 17.11 3.45
C ALA A 497 7.75 16.10 3.67
N LEU A 498 8.39 16.10 4.84
CA LEU A 498 9.46 15.17 5.19
C LEU A 498 8.96 13.72 5.22
N VAL A 499 7.83 13.45 5.88
CA VAL A 499 7.24 12.11 6.00
C VAL A 499 6.86 11.55 4.63
N VAL A 500 6.18 12.35 3.81
CA VAL A 500 5.78 11.92 2.45
C VAL A 500 7.01 11.69 1.58
N SER A 501 8.00 12.59 1.63
CA SER A 501 9.26 12.45 0.90
C SER A 501 10.03 11.20 1.31
N ASN A 502 10.04 10.87 2.61
CA ASN A 502 10.70 9.67 3.13
C ASN A 502 10.04 8.39 2.61
N GLY A 503 8.70 8.35 2.60
CA GLY A 503 7.94 7.24 2.03
C GLY A 503 8.23 6.99 0.55
N ILE A 504 8.27 8.06 -0.26
CA ILE A 504 8.58 7.98 -1.70
C ILE A 504 10.03 7.55 -1.92
N LEU A 505 10.96 8.12 -1.15
CA LEU A 505 12.36 7.74 -1.23
C LEU A 505 12.56 6.27 -0.84
N GLY A 506 11.79 5.76 0.13
CA GLY A 506 11.76 4.33 0.44
C GLY A 506 11.33 3.46 -0.74
N GLN A 507 10.29 3.86 -1.48
CA GLN A 507 9.86 3.16 -2.70
C GLN A 507 10.92 3.21 -3.82
N LEU A 508 11.67 4.32 -3.95
CA LEU A 508 12.72 4.49 -4.96
C LEU A 508 14.00 3.72 -4.61
N CYS A 509 14.44 3.76 -3.35
CA CYS A 509 15.67 3.13 -2.89
C CYS A 509 15.53 1.60 -2.81
N TYR A 510 14.33 1.10 -2.52
CA TYR A 510 14.12 -0.32 -2.25
C TYR A 510 14.60 -1.27 -3.37
N PRO A 511 14.22 -1.10 -4.66
CA PRO A 511 14.64 -2.02 -5.71
C PRO A 511 16.17 -2.05 -5.83
N PHE A 512 16.82 -0.90 -5.66
CA PHE A 512 18.27 -0.79 -5.71
C PHE A 512 18.93 -1.52 -4.54
N VAL A 513 18.42 -1.33 -3.32
CA VAL A 513 18.96 -1.94 -2.10
C VAL A 513 18.78 -3.45 -2.12
N LEU A 514 17.60 -3.96 -2.47
CA LEU A 514 17.36 -5.40 -2.51
C LEU A 514 18.12 -6.11 -3.64
N ASP A 515 18.19 -5.51 -4.83
CA ASP A 515 18.93 -6.11 -5.95
C ASP A 515 20.44 -6.17 -5.65
N ARG A 516 20.96 -5.20 -4.87
CA ARG A 516 22.35 -5.20 -4.38
C ARG A 516 22.60 -6.19 -3.25
N LEU A 517 21.62 -6.38 -2.36
CA LEU A 517 21.72 -7.28 -1.20
C LEU A 517 21.38 -8.74 -1.52
N GLY A 518 20.88 -9.04 -2.71
CA GLY A 518 20.60 -10.41 -3.15
C GLY A 518 19.42 -11.08 -2.45
N VAL A 519 18.54 -10.29 -1.83
CA VAL A 519 17.30 -10.78 -1.21
C VAL A 519 16.41 -11.31 -2.34
N LYS A 520 16.23 -12.64 -2.40
CA LYS A 520 15.52 -13.31 -3.50
C LYS A 520 14.04 -12.91 -3.53
N ARG A 521 13.59 -12.35 -4.66
CA ARG A 521 12.15 -12.28 -4.99
C ARG A 521 11.61 -13.69 -5.26
N GLN A 522 10.41 -13.98 -4.78
CA GLN A 522 9.82 -15.32 -4.82
C GLN A 522 9.50 -15.81 -6.26
N ASP A 523 9.51 -14.92 -7.25
CA ASP A 523 9.23 -15.22 -8.66
C ASP A 523 10.26 -16.12 -9.37
N SER A 524 11.34 -16.53 -8.69
CA SER A 524 12.42 -17.34 -9.30
C SER A 524 12.28 -18.86 -9.15
N LEU A 525 11.19 -19.38 -8.58
CA LEU A 525 10.91 -20.83 -8.56
C LEU A 525 10.17 -21.26 -9.82
N ARG A 526 10.85 -21.19 -10.97
CA ARG A 526 10.55 -22.06 -12.10
C ARG A 526 11.10 -23.47 -11.79
N PRO A 527 10.39 -24.56 -12.16
CA PRO A 527 10.90 -25.91 -11.97
C PRO A 527 12.17 -26.13 -12.82
N ARG A 528 13.17 -26.66 -12.11
CA ARG A 528 14.52 -27.05 -12.51
C ARG A 528 14.55 -27.89 -13.80
N GLY A 529 15.46 -27.55 -14.71
CA GLY A 529 15.70 -28.38 -15.89
C GLY A 529 16.83 -27.96 -16.82
N GLU A 530 17.97 -27.44 -16.33
CA GLU A 530 19.19 -27.37 -17.17
C GLU A 530 20.46 -27.65 -16.34
N PRO A 531 21.42 -28.45 -16.87
CA PRO A 531 22.68 -28.78 -16.22
C PRO A 531 23.71 -27.64 -16.32
N PRO A 532 24.73 -27.60 -15.45
CA PRO A 532 25.62 -26.45 -15.32
C PRO A 532 26.66 -26.42 -16.45
N SER A 533 26.61 -25.40 -17.30
CA SER A 533 27.73 -25.05 -18.18
C SER A 533 28.61 -23.99 -17.54
N SER A 534 29.91 -24.23 -17.69
CA SER A 534 31.02 -23.50 -17.09
C SER A 534 31.29 -22.14 -17.75
N GLY A 535 31.63 -21.15 -16.92
CA GLY A 535 32.66 -20.16 -17.25
C GLY A 535 32.18 -18.81 -17.78
N SER A 536 32.26 -17.77 -16.94
CA SER A 536 32.95 -16.52 -17.28
C SER A 536 33.12 -15.67 -16.01
N LYS A 537 34.38 -15.36 -15.69
CA LYS A 537 34.81 -14.53 -14.57
C LYS A 537 34.59 -13.06 -14.92
N SER A 538 33.64 -12.41 -14.26
CA SER A 538 33.62 -10.95 -14.13
C SER A 538 33.68 -10.61 -12.64
N SER A 539 34.80 -10.02 -12.25
CA SER A 539 35.12 -9.52 -10.91
C SER A 539 33.96 -8.68 -10.34
N ARG A 540 33.23 -9.24 -9.39
CA ARG A 540 32.34 -8.49 -8.48
C ARG A 540 32.75 -8.80 -7.06
N LEU A 541 33.09 -7.76 -6.30
CA LEU A 541 33.26 -7.79 -4.85
C LEU A 541 32.09 -8.56 -4.23
N SER A 542 32.36 -9.79 -3.84
CA SER A 542 31.36 -10.76 -3.45
C SER A 542 31.46 -10.95 -1.95
N LEU A 543 30.53 -10.31 -1.22
CA LEU A 543 30.29 -10.51 0.23
C LEU A 543 29.83 -11.94 0.59
N LYS A 544 29.74 -12.85 -0.41
CA LYS A 544 29.27 -14.24 -0.26
C LYS A 544 30.01 -15.09 0.77
N PRO A 545 31.32 -14.94 1.05
CA PRO A 545 31.99 -15.78 2.05
C PRO A 545 31.50 -15.50 3.48
N LEU A 546 31.05 -14.27 3.75
CA LEU A 546 30.60 -13.85 5.09
C LEU A 546 29.10 -14.17 5.31
N LEU A 547 28.31 -14.21 4.24
CA LEU A 547 26.89 -14.60 4.27
C LEU A 547 26.67 -16.11 4.44
N LYS A 548 27.53 -16.95 3.88
CA LYS A 548 27.33 -18.41 3.87
C LYS A 548 27.40 -19.05 5.27
N THR A 549 28.13 -18.41 6.19
CA THR A 549 28.31 -18.88 7.58
C THR A 549 27.19 -18.41 8.52
N VAL A 550 26.37 -17.44 8.09
CA VAL A 550 25.24 -16.89 8.87
C VAL A 550 23.90 -17.53 8.46
N GLN A 551 23.92 -18.41 7.46
CA GLN A 551 22.76 -18.79 6.65
C GLN A 551 21.83 -19.87 7.26
N GLN A 552 22.10 -20.39 8.45
CA GLN A 552 21.22 -21.36 9.11
C GLN A 552 21.08 -20.99 10.59
N ASN A 553 19.86 -21.05 11.11
CA ASN A 553 19.51 -21.08 12.54
C ASN A 553 19.10 -19.75 13.21
N LEU A 554 18.08 -19.10 12.61
CA LEU A 554 17.12 -18.34 13.39
C LEU A 554 15.82 -19.14 13.48
N ALA A 555 15.14 -19.13 14.65
CA ALA A 555 13.90 -19.87 14.90
C ALA A 555 12.73 -19.54 13.92
N SER A 556 12.88 -18.52 13.06
CA SER A 556 11.96 -18.18 11.97
C SER A 556 12.33 -18.76 10.59
N GLY A 557 13.53 -19.34 10.43
CA GLY A 557 14.04 -19.83 9.13
C GLY A 557 14.30 -18.72 8.10
N ASP A 558 14.29 -17.44 8.52
CA ASP A 558 14.60 -16.27 7.69
C ASP A 558 16.07 -15.85 7.83
N ASP A 559 16.68 -15.44 6.72
CA ASP A 559 18.07 -14.98 6.69
C ASP A 559 18.23 -13.61 7.37
N PRO A 560 19.28 -13.37 8.19
CA PRO A 560 19.49 -12.10 8.87
C PRO A 560 19.52 -10.86 7.96
N CYS A 561 19.98 -10.99 6.71
CA CYS A 561 19.92 -9.87 5.75
C CYS A 561 18.49 -9.56 5.32
N THR A 562 17.62 -10.58 5.22
CA THR A 562 16.19 -10.39 4.92
C THR A 562 15.49 -9.67 6.06
N ILE A 563 15.80 -10.04 7.31
CA ILE A 563 15.23 -9.41 8.50
C ILE A 563 15.72 -7.97 8.62
N ALA A 564 17.03 -7.74 8.49
CA ALA A 564 17.62 -6.40 8.51
C ALA A 564 17.03 -5.50 7.41
N ALA A 565 16.88 -6.02 6.18
CA ALA A 565 16.23 -5.27 5.11
C ALA A 565 14.77 -4.93 5.45
N GLY A 566 14.03 -5.86 6.06
CA GLY A 566 12.68 -5.62 6.55
C GLY A 566 12.66 -4.48 7.58
N ILE A 567 13.50 -4.57 8.61
CA ILE A 567 13.61 -3.55 9.68
C ILE A 567 13.92 -2.18 9.09
N THR A 568 14.94 -2.07 8.23
CA THR A 568 15.33 -0.80 7.60
C THR A 568 14.21 -0.20 6.76
N VAL A 569 13.51 -1.02 5.98
CA VAL A 569 12.40 -0.56 5.13
C VAL A 569 11.19 -0.17 5.98
N GLY A 570 10.90 -0.89 7.06
CA GLY A 570 9.82 -0.56 7.98
C GLY A 570 10.03 0.78 8.66
N ILE A 571 11.25 1.03 9.17
CA ILE A 571 11.58 2.27 9.88
C ILE A 571 11.66 3.46 8.92
N ASN A 572 12.35 3.32 7.79
CA ASN A 572 12.60 4.48 6.92
C ASN A 572 11.61 4.62 5.76
N GLY A 573 11.14 3.52 5.19
CA GLY A 573 10.14 3.53 4.12
C GLY A 573 8.70 3.66 4.63
N ALA A 574 8.49 3.47 5.94
CA ALA A 574 7.18 3.53 6.60
C ALA A 574 6.11 2.71 5.86
N ALA A 575 4.85 3.16 5.88
CA ALA A 575 3.72 2.46 5.27
C ALA A 575 3.90 2.17 3.77
N MET A 576 4.52 3.10 3.03
CA MET A 576 4.74 2.96 1.60
C MET A 576 5.78 1.87 1.27
N GLY A 577 6.87 1.80 2.03
CA GLY A 577 7.88 0.76 1.87
C GLY A 577 7.37 -0.63 2.27
N VAL A 578 6.58 -0.70 3.34
CA VAL A 578 5.92 -1.94 3.78
C VAL A 578 4.91 -2.44 2.75
N SER A 579 4.09 -1.55 2.19
CA SER A 579 3.12 -1.89 1.14
C SER A 579 3.81 -2.50 -0.09
N TYR A 580 4.93 -1.91 -0.53
CA TYR A 580 5.73 -2.46 -1.63
C TYR A 580 6.24 -3.88 -1.32
N LEU A 581 6.68 -4.13 -0.08
CA LEU A 581 7.15 -5.44 0.35
C LEU A 581 6.04 -6.51 0.30
N TYR A 582 4.81 -6.13 0.62
CA TYR A 582 3.64 -7.00 0.46
C TYR A 582 3.26 -7.21 -1.01
N GLU A 583 3.28 -6.15 -1.83
CA GLU A 583 3.00 -6.23 -3.28
C GLU A 583 3.97 -7.20 -3.97
N THR A 584 5.25 -7.18 -3.57
CA THR A 584 6.30 -8.04 -4.12
C THR A 584 6.47 -9.40 -3.43
N LYS A 585 5.59 -9.73 -2.48
CA LYS A 585 5.60 -11.01 -1.74
C LYS A 585 6.93 -11.32 -1.06
N SER A 586 7.60 -10.29 -0.56
CA SER A 586 8.91 -10.46 0.06
C SER A 586 8.78 -11.06 1.47
N ARG A 587 9.71 -11.97 1.81
CA ARG A 587 9.84 -12.52 3.17
C ARG A 587 10.19 -11.45 4.22
N ALA A 588 10.67 -10.28 3.79
CA ALA A 588 10.95 -9.15 4.67
C ALA A 588 9.69 -8.36 5.08
N ALA A 589 8.54 -8.58 4.44
CA ALA A 589 7.31 -7.81 4.69
C ALA A 589 6.81 -7.84 6.15
N PRO A 590 6.78 -9.01 6.84
CA PRO A 590 6.34 -9.07 8.24
C PRO A 590 7.24 -8.26 9.18
N TYR A 591 8.56 -8.34 8.99
CA TYR A 591 9.53 -7.60 9.78
C TYR A 591 9.46 -6.09 9.52
N ALA A 592 9.20 -5.70 8.28
CA ALA A 592 8.98 -4.30 7.95
C ALA A 592 7.69 -3.74 8.55
N ALA A 593 6.60 -4.50 8.49
CA ALA A 593 5.34 -4.11 9.12
C ALA A 593 5.50 -3.94 10.64
N LEU A 594 6.15 -4.91 11.29
CA LEU A 594 6.43 -4.86 12.72
C LEU A 594 7.32 -3.66 13.08
N ALA A 595 8.43 -3.47 12.37
CA ALA A 595 9.36 -2.37 12.64
C ALA A 595 8.73 -0.99 12.38
N MET A 596 7.92 -0.86 11.33
CA MET A 596 7.14 0.35 11.06
C MET A 596 6.20 0.68 12.20
N THR A 597 5.42 -0.31 12.67
CA THR A 597 4.47 -0.10 13.77
C THR A 597 5.18 0.27 15.06
N VAL A 598 6.19 -0.50 15.47
CA VAL A 598 6.93 -0.24 16.72
C VAL A 598 7.65 1.11 16.66
N SER A 599 8.35 1.40 15.57
CA SER A 599 9.04 2.68 15.42
C SER A 599 8.06 3.84 15.44
N GLY A 600 6.90 3.72 14.78
CA GLY A 600 5.85 4.72 14.80
C GLY A 600 5.33 4.99 16.21
N VAL A 601 4.93 3.93 16.94
CA VAL A 601 4.41 4.05 18.31
C VAL A 601 5.47 4.63 19.25
N MET A 602 6.70 4.12 19.21
CA MET A 602 7.78 4.58 20.08
C MET A 602 8.18 6.03 19.79
N THR A 603 8.17 6.47 18.53
CA THR A 603 8.35 7.89 18.22
C THR A 603 7.29 8.74 18.89
N VAL A 604 6.00 8.38 18.79
CA VAL A 604 4.96 9.15 19.49
C VAL A 604 5.25 9.18 21.00
N VAL A 605 5.54 8.02 21.61
CA VAL A 605 5.92 7.95 23.04
C VAL A 605 7.06 8.91 23.39
N PHE A 606 8.16 8.91 22.63
CA PHE A 606 9.31 9.79 22.88
C PHE A 606 8.98 11.28 22.70
N THR A 607 8.00 11.61 21.87
CA THR A 607 7.60 13.01 21.61
C THR A 607 6.49 13.51 22.52
N THR A 608 5.71 12.64 23.16
CA THR A 608 4.53 13.03 23.94
C THR A 608 4.63 12.73 25.43
N VAL A 609 5.49 11.81 25.85
CA VAL A 609 5.59 11.35 27.25
C VAL A 609 6.83 11.93 27.92
N GLU A 610 6.67 12.44 29.14
CA GLU A 610 7.79 12.89 29.96
C GLU A 610 8.58 11.71 30.56
N PRO A 611 9.91 11.81 30.74
CA PRO A 611 10.77 12.99 30.54
C PRO A 611 11.28 13.16 29.09
N PHE A 612 10.90 12.25 28.17
CA PHE A 612 11.47 12.23 26.82
C PHE A 612 11.12 13.48 26.02
N LYS A 613 9.86 13.93 26.12
CA LYS A 613 9.39 15.16 25.48
C LYS A 613 10.24 16.36 25.90
N GLY A 614 10.46 16.57 27.20
CA GLY A 614 11.31 17.65 27.70
C GLY A 614 12.72 17.63 27.08
N VAL A 615 13.35 16.45 27.03
CA VAL A 615 14.66 16.29 26.40
C VAL A 615 14.64 16.64 24.91
N VAL A 616 13.60 16.27 24.17
CA VAL A 616 13.50 16.64 22.74
C VAL A 616 13.40 18.16 22.55
N LEU A 617 12.63 18.84 23.42
CA LEU A 617 12.49 20.29 23.38
C LEU A 617 13.81 21.01 23.72
N ASP A 618 14.52 20.52 24.74
CA ASP A 618 15.83 21.07 25.13
C ASP A 618 16.91 20.89 24.04
N LEU A 619 16.78 19.87 23.19
CA LEU A 619 17.69 19.67 22.06
C LEU A 619 17.38 20.58 20.85
N ALA A 620 16.19 21.18 20.81
CA ALA A 620 15.77 22.08 19.74
C ALA A 620 15.98 23.57 20.08
N SER A 621 16.12 23.90 21.37
CA SER A 621 16.52 25.23 21.86
C SER A 621 18.02 25.46 21.72
#